data_AF-A0A285MWP3-F1
#
_entry.id   AF-A0A285MWP3-F1
#
_cell.length_a   1.000
_cell.length_b   1.000
_cell.length_c   1.000
_cell.angle_alpha   90.00
_cell.angle_beta   90.00
_cell.angle_gamma   90.00
#
_symmetry.space_group_name_H-M   'P 1'
#
loop_
_entity.id
_entity.type
_entity.pdbx_description
1 polymer ?
#
loop_
_entity_poly.entity_id
_entity_poly.type
_entity_poly.pdbx_seq_one_letter_code
_entity_poly.pdbx_strand_id
1 'polypeptide(L)'
;MFHKTSKLVIYDINYGKYKPFLDLSNMASVEKSEILKKIGENVKRIRVEKGLTQVDLVGKIEARIDTTNISRIEKGRTNATIHTLFRISQALEVPLSEICTLD
;
A
#
# COMPACT_ATOMS: atom_id res chain seq x y z
N MET A 1 -47.06 6.73 -18.38
CA MET A 1 -46.25 5.80 -17.56
C MET A 1 -44.87 6.43 -17.40
N PHE A 2 -44.56 6.98 -16.23
CA PHE A 2 -43.30 7.71 -15.99
C PHE A 2 -42.18 6.74 -15.64
N HIS A 3 -41.05 6.82 -16.35
CA HIS A 3 -39.74 6.38 -15.84
C HIS A 3 -38.66 7.42 -16.21
N LYS A 4 -38.25 8.22 -15.21
CA LYS A 4 -36.93 8.88 -15.05
C LYS A 4 -35.82 7.80 -15.15
N THR A 5 -34.55 7.99 -15.50
CA THR A 5 -33.57 9.07 -15.74
C THR A 5 -32.28 8.32 -16.18
N SER A 6 -31.36 8.77 -17.04
CA SER A 6 -30.24 9.68 -16.70
C SER A 6 -29.19 9.70 -17.83
N LYS A 7 -28.65 10.88 -18.14
CA LYS A 7 -27.32 11.21 -18.72
C LYS A 7 -26.96 10.82 -20.17
N LEU A 8 -27.21 11.79 -21.07
CA LEU A 8 -26.26 12.45 -21.98
C LEU A 8 -25.12 11.62 -22.64
N VAL A 9 -25.36 11.27 -23.92
CA VAL A 9 -24.49 11.27 -25.14
C VAL A 9 -23.03 11.74 -24.91
N ILE A 10 -21.94 11.18 -25.45
CA ILE A 10 -21.56 10.93 -26.86
C ILE A 10 -20.25 10.12 -26.85
N TYR A 11 -20.04 9.12 -27.74
CA TYR A 11 -18.77 8.86 -28.45
C TYR A 11 -19.00 7.82 -29.57
N ASP A 12 -19.62 8.27 -30.66
CA ASP A 12 -19.47 7.68 -31.99
C ASP A 12 -18.16 8.17 -32.59
N ILE A 13 -17.01 7.53 -32.33
CA ILE A 13 -15.79 7.73 -33.13
C ILE A 13 -14.94 6.45 -33.21
N ASN A 14 -15.19 5.66 -34.26
CA ASN A 14 -14.21 4.95 -35.10
C ASN A 14 -12.89 4.46 -34.44
N TYR A 15 -12.92 3.27 -33.83
CA TYR A 15 -11.75 2.56 -33.26
C TYR A 15 -10.86 1.90 -34.34
N GLY A 16 -10.43 2.64 -35.35
CA GLY A 16 -9.68 2.09 -36.48
C GLY A 16 -8.14 2.14 -36.39
N LYS A 17 -7.53 3.09 -35.65
CA LYS A 17 -6.08 3.35 -35.80
C LYS A 17 -5.30 3.90 -34.59
N TYR A 18 -5.92 4.12 -33.43
CA TYR A 18 -5.18 4.60 -32.25
C TYR A 18 -4.96 3.46 -31.25
N LYS A 19 -3.71 3.00 -31.11
CA LYS A 19 -3.29 2.26 -29.91
C LYS A 19 -3.72 3.09 -28.70
N PRO A 20 -4.48 2.54 -27.73
CA PRO A 20 -4.95 3.31 -26.59
C PRO A 20 -3.75 3.90 -25.85
N PHE A 21 -3.66 5.22 -25.91
CA PHE A 21 -2.70 6.04 -25.21
C PHE A 21 -3.08 6.00 -23.73
N LEU A 22 -2.22 5.38 -22.91
CA LEU A 22 -2.31 5.19 -21.45
C LEU A 22 -3.45 4.29 -20.96
N ASP A 23 -3.08 3.06 -20.58
CA ASP A 23 -3.89 2.22 -19.70
C ASP A 23 -3.96 2.83 -18.29
N LEU A 24 -5.05 3.53 -17.99
CA LEU A 24 -5.34 4.12 -16.68
C LEU A 24 -5.36 3.08 -15.55
N SER A 25 -5.65 1.80 -15.86
CA SER A 25 -5.60 0.73 -14.86
C SER A 25 -4.18 0.41 -14.42
N ASN A 26 -3.21 0.62 -15.32
CA ASN A 26 -1.80 0.39 -15.05
C ASN A 26 -1.17 1.54 -14.24
N MET A 27 -1.65 2.77 -14.38
CA MET A 27 -1.15 3.89 -13.55
C MET A 27 -1.59 3.77 -12.09
N ALA A 28 -2.85 3.44 -11.84
CA ALA A 28 -3.37 3.25 -10.48
C ALA A 28 -2.71 2.06 -9.75
N SER A 29 -2.35 1.00 -10.49
CA SER A 29 -1.63 -0.16 -9.92
C SER A 29 -0.17 0.17 -9.61
N VAL A 30 0.49 0.97 -10.44
CA VAL A 30 1.84 1.49 -10.20
C VAL A 30 1.86 2.41 -8.99
N GLU A 31 0.94 3.37 -8.89
CA GLU A 31 0.81 4.27 -7.73
C GLU A 31 0.63 3.49 -6.42
N LYS A 32 -0.27 2.50 -6.41
CA LYS A 32 -0.46 1.61 -5.27
C LYS A 32 0.82 0.86 -4.90
N SER A 33 1.57 0.36 -5.87
CA SER A 33 2.84 -0.34 -5.64
C SER A 33 3.86 0.56 -4.96
N GLU A 34 4.00 1.81 -5.43
CA GLU A 34 4.98 2.74 -4.87
C GLU A 34 4.65 3.15 -3.43
N ILE A 35 3.36 3.37 -3.13
CA ILE A 35 2.91 3.62 -1.74
C ILE A 35 3.29 2.44 -0.84
N LEU A 36 2.98 1.20 -1.24
CA LEU A 36 3.28 0.03 -0.42
C LEU A 36 4.78 -0.18 -0.21
N LYS A 37 5.60 0.08 -1.23
CA LYS A 37 7.06 0.02 -1.10
C LYS A 37 7.57 1.05 -0.11
N LYS A 38 7.14 2.31 -0.23
CA LYS A 38 7.57 3.40 0.66
C LYS A 38 7.23 3.11 2.12
N ILE A 39 6.00 2.68 2.40
CA ILE A 39 5.58 2.25 3.74
C ILE A 39 6.46 1.09 4.25
N GLY A 40 6.70 0.09 3.40
CA GLY A 40 7.56 -1.05 3.73
C GLY A 40 9.02 -0.65 4.05
N GLU A 41 9.56 0.29 3.27
CA GLU A 41 10.89 0.86 3.46
C GLU A 41 11.00 1.62 4.78
N ASN A 42 9.99 2.41 5.15
CA ASN A 42 9.95 3.10 6.43
C ASN A 42 10.00 2.11 7.61
N VAL A 43 9.18 1.05 7.56
CA VAL A 43 9.20 -0.02 8.59
C VAL A 43 10.59 -0.65 8.68
N LYS A 44 11.19 -1.01 7.53
CA LYS A 44 12.51 -1.64 7.48
C LYS A 44 13.60 -0.72 8.02
N ARG A 45 13.59 0.56 7.61
CA ARG A 45 14.55 1.58 8.03
C ARG A 45 14.55 1.72 9.55
N ILE A 46 13.39 2.00 10.13
CA ILE A 46 13.23 2.19 11.58
C ILE A 46 13.66 0.92 12.34
N ARG A 47 13.26 -0.27 11.84
CA ARG A 47 13.65 -1.55 12.44
C ARG A 47 15.18 -1.73 12.46
N VAL A 48 15.85 -1.44 11.35
CA VAL A 48 17.31 -1.59 11.22
C VAL A 48 18.05 -0.55 12.06
N GLU A 49 17.58 0.69 12.12
CA GLU A 49 18.13 1.74 13.00
C GLU A 49 18.07 1.34 14.48
N LYS A 50 17.05 0.57 14.88
CA LYS A 50 16.92 -0.02 16.21
C LYS A 50 17.70 -1.32 16.42
N GLY A 51 18.45 -1.78 15.42
CA GLY A 51 19.27 -3.00 15.50
C GLY A 51 18.46 -4.30 15.58
N LEU A 52 17.19 -4.28 15.18
CA LEU A 52 16.30 -5.44 15.28
C LEU A 52 16.32 -6.28 14.02
N THR A 53 16.32 -7.61 14.14
CA THR A 53 15.97 -8.51 13.03
C THR A 53 14.45 -8.54 12.80
N GLN A 54 13.99 -9.11 11.68
CA GLN A 54 12.56 -9.32 11.45
C GLN A 54 11.93 -10.23 12.51
N VAL A 55 12.69 -11.21 13.02
CA VAL A 55 12.25 -12.12 14.10
C VAL A 55 12.12 -11.36 15.41
N ASP A 56 13.07 -10.47 15.72
CA ASP A 56 13.00 -9.63 16.94
C ASP A 56 11.79 -8.70 16.92
N LEU A 57 11.49 -8.09 15.76
CA LEU A 57 10.29 -7.27 15.60
C LEU A 57 9.01 -8.09 15.84
N VAL A 58 8.91 -9.30 15.28
CA VAL A 58 7.78 -10.21 15.55
C VAL A 58 7.66 -10.51 17.04
N GLY A 59 8.78 -10.79 17.72
CA GLY A 59 8.80 -11.06 19.16
C GLY A 59 8.33 -9.88 20.03
N LYS A 60 8.36 -8.65 19.50
CA LYS A 60 7.89 -7.43 20.16
C LYS A 60 6.42 -7.09 19.86
N ILE A 61 5.80 -7.71 18.87
CA ILE A 61 4.42 -7.39 18.48
C ILE A 61 3.43 -8.28 19.24
N GLU A 62 2.52 -7.65 19.98
CA GLU A 62 1.41 -8.34 20.66
C GLU A 62 0.28 -8.72 19.68
N ALA A 63 0.58 -9.61 18.73
CA ALA A 63 -0.38 -10.13 17.77
C ALA A 63 0.09 -11.45 17.14
N ARG A 64 -0.85 -12.18 16.52
CA ARG A 64 -0.51 -13.25 15.58
C ARG A 64 0.00 -12.64 14.28
N ILE A 65 1.27 -12.28 14.26
CA ILE A 65 2.03 -11.92 13.07
C ILE A 65 3.25 -12.82 12.97
N ASP A 66 3.65 -13.19 11.77
CA ASP A 66 4.84 -13.99 11.53
C ASP A 66 5.89 -13.21 10.74
N THR A 67 7.11 -13.74 10.73
CA THR A 67 8.26 -13.13 10.04
C THR A 67 8.04 -12.99 8.54
N THR A 68 7.24 -13.87 7.93
CA THR A 68 6.92 -13.81 6.50
C THR A 68 6.00 -12.62 6.22
N ASN A 69 5.04 -12.33 7.09
CA ASN A 69 4.18 -11.16 7.00
C ASN A 69 5.00 -9.87 7.07
N ILE A 70 5.90 -9.75 8.07
CA ILE A 70 6.83 -8.61 8.18
C ILE A 70 7.69 -8.49 6.92
N SER A 71 8.26 -9.59 6.42
CA SER A 71 9.07 -9.59 5.19
C SER A 71 8.30 -9.13 3.96
N ARG A 72 7.02 -9.49 3.85
CA ARG A 72 6.14 -9.02 2.76
C ARG A 72 5.79 -7.55 2.89
N ILE A 73 5.54 -7.06 4.12
CA ILE A 73 5.30 -5.65 4.40
C ILE A 73 6.52 -4.82 4.01
N GLU A 74 7.71 -5.18 4.49
CA GLU A 74 8.95 -4.45 4.22
C GLU A 74 9.36 -4.42 2.73
N LYS A 75 8.80 -5.33 1.93
CA LYS A 75 9.02 -5.39 0.48
C LYS A 75 7.87 -4.76 -0.32
N GLY A 76 6.88 -4.15 0.34
CA GLY A 76 5.68 -3.60 -0.30
C GLY A 76 4.78 -4.64 -0.99
N ARG A 77 4.91 -5.93 -0.63
CA ARG A 77 4.20 -7.06 -1.27
C ARG A 77 2.84 -7.38 -0.63
N THR A 78 2.42 -6.59 0.35
CA THR A 78 1.12 -6.76 0.99
C THR A 78 0.58 -5.40 1.40
N ASN A 79 -0.74 -5.23 1.28
CA ASN A 79 -1.42 -4.07 1.84
C ASN A 79 -1.71 -4.32 3.31
N ALA A 80 -0.83 -3.86 4.19
CA ALA A 80 -1.02 -4.00 5.63
C ALA A 80 -2.21 -3.15 6.08
N THR A 81 -3.02 -3.67 6.99
CA THR A 81 -4.08 -2.87 7.60
C THR A 81 -3.47 -1.77 8.47
N ILE A 82 -4.18 -0.66 8.66
CA ILE A 82 -3.75 0.40 9.58
C ILE A 82 -3.52 -0.14 11.00
N HIS A 83 -4.33 -1.10 11.46
CA HIS A 83 -4.15 -1.71 12.77
C HIS A 83 -2.85 -2.55 12.86
N THR A 84 -2.47 -3.22 11.77
CA THR A 84 -1.17 -3.90 11.67
C THR A 84 -0.02 -2.90 11.73
N LEU A 85 -0.09 -1.81 10.96
CA LEU A 85 0.93 -0.76 10.97
C LEU A 85 1.04 -0.08 12.34
N PHE A 86 -0.08 0.16 13.01
CA PHE A 86 -0.11 0.69 14.37
C PHE A 86 0.62 -0.22 15.36
N ARG A 87 0.35 -1.53 15.33
CA ARG A 87 1.06 -2.51 16.18
C ARG A 87 2.56 -2.56 15.89
N ILE A 88 2.96 -2.47 14.62
CA ILE A 88 4.37 -2.36 14.24
C ILE A 88 4.97 -1.07 14.81
N SER A 89 4.25 0.06 14.74
CA SER A 89 4.70 1.33 15.30
C SER A 89 4.88 1.26 16.82
N GLN A 90 3.98 0.58 17.53
CA GLN A 90 4.11 0.35 18.97
C GLN A 90 5.33 -0.52 19.29
N ALA A 91 5.53 -1.62 18.57
CA ALA A 91 6.68 -2.51 18.77
C ALA A 91 8.03 -1.85 18.40
N LEU A 92 8.01 -0.91 17.45
CA LEU A 92 9.15 -0.08 17.08
C LEU A 92 9.25 1.18 17.93
N GLU A 93 8.33 1.45 18.86
CA GLU A 93 8.31 2.64 19.73
C GLU A 93 8.44 3.96 18.94
N VAL A 94 7.63 4.11 17.89
CA VAL A 94 7.55 5.31 17.04
C VAL A 94 6.08 5.68 16.78
N PRO A 95 5.78 6.96 16.53
CA PRO A 95 4.43 7.33 16.11
C PRO A 95 4.09 6.68 14.75
N LEU A 96 2.82 6.29 14.57
CA LEU A 96 2.35 5.71 13.30
C LEU A 96 2.66 6.59 12.09
N SER A 97 2.69 7.91 12.27
CA SER A 97 3.04 8.87 11.22
C SER A 97 4.42 8.62 10.61
N GLU A 98 5.39 8.13 11.38
CA GLU A 98 6.75 7.88 10.86
C GLU A 98 6.80 6.68 9.91
N ILE A 99 5.88 5.72 10.09
CA ILE A 99 5.67 4.63 9.12
C ILE A 99 4.95 5.15 7.88
N CYS A 100 4.04 6.11 8.05
CA CYS A 100 3.13 6.61 7.02
C CYS A 100 3.64 7.80 6.20
N THR A 101 4.88 8.25 6.38
CA THR A 101 5.49 9.32 5.58
C THR A 101 5.68 8.88 4.12
N LEU A 102 5.16 9.66 3.18
CA LEU A 102 5.21 9.36 1.73
C LEU A 102 6.09 10.33 0.94
N ASP A 103 6.64 11.33 1.62
CA ASP A 103 7.47 12.42 1.12
C ASP A 103 8.75 11.93 0.40
#